data_AF-A0A832I8P4-F1
#
_entry.id   AF-A0A832I8P4-F1
#
_cell.length_a   1.000
_cell.length_b   1.000
_cell.length_c   1.000
_cell.angle_alpha   90.00
_cell.angle_beta   90.00
_cell.angle_gamma   90.00
#
_symmetry.space_group_name_H-M   'P 1'
#
loop_
_entity.id
_entity.type
_entity.pdbx_description
1 polymer ?
#
loop_
_entity_poly.entity_id
_entity_poly.type
_entity_poly.pdbx_seq_one_letter_code
_entity_poly.pdbx_strand_id
1 'polypeptide(L)'
;MAGIGFELNKLLKKNSFLMDIVSIFYSANVSAGPWIMCSLTLFLLIVLLPRNETLFFTSAVVYSFIFSTLLFGGVSISVTRYLADLIYRKEFSKMYELYSSTVLYAVLSSGVFLTIFSLISRIDDWFKLLLFSYSLVVLTVVWVQTIFVTTMMVFTPVLVAFAAGNVLGLVMSVQLFKIKGENFAYLGYNFGLMFILFFLHVFVKRYLYTGRKPTRSLLFWQAIRRFKSQAITGVLTYLGAWVDDFVAWIYIGKPIVKGFVFAPSYDVPMFLSYLFIIPTLTLFVLSLETNFYLKYRMFYQSLEENRTLNYVKINKRILDDNISSTTKTIFAVQFVFVLLGLTLSGYIARMLQFDEYSLKALRFGILGAAANGAFLYVSLLAYYFDLAEIPMRSAMMAFVVNLVVSLFYLRTFPALGFLVGFSVATLYGWLSFKRVYKDLLHFEFIRREIGIANRQVIVHENVEE
;
A
#
# COMPACT_ATOMS: atom_id res chain seq x y z
N MET A 1 5.52 5.02 -10.67
CA MET A 1 5.94 5.90 -11.78
C MET A 1 7.15 6.70 -11.29
N ALA A 2 8.19 6.78 -12.11
CA ALA A 2 9.47 7.40 -11.79
C ALA A 2 9.36 8.92 -11.64
N GLY A 3 9.82 9.41 -10.50
CA GLY A 3 9.83 10.83 -10.18
C GLY A 3 10.60 11.13 -8.91
N ILE A 4 10.38 10.27 -7.92
CA ILE A 4 11.11 10.25 -6.66
C ILE A 4 12.58 9.89 -6.90
N GLY A 5 12.85 9.06 -7.92
CA GLY A 5 14.19 8.60 -8.29
C GLY A 5 15.15 9.66 -8.78
N PHE A 6 14.69 10.84 -9.23
CA PHE A 6 15.60 11.91 -9.63
C PHE A 6 16.20 12.64 -8.42
N GLU A 7 15.41 12.89 -7.37
CA GLU A 7 15.92 13.40 -6.09
C GLU A 7 16.76 12.35 -5.36
N LEU A 8 16.33 11.08 -5.33
CA LEU A 8 17.12 10.00 -4.75
C LEU A 8 18.44 9.75 -5.51
N ASN A 9 18.44 9.74 -6.85
CA ASN A 9 19.70 9.65 -7.60
C ASN A 9 20.61 10.84 -7.33
N LYS A 10 20.07 12.04 -7.13
CA LYS A 10 20.87 13.23 -6.80
C LYS A 10 21.50 13.12 -5.41
N LEU A 11 20.81 12.52 -4.44
CA LEU A 11 21.34 12.22 -3.11
C LEU A 11 22.40 11.11 -3.16
N LEU A 12 22.13 10.01 -3.87
CA LEU A 12 23.04 8.87 -4.01
C LEU A 12 24.29 9.16 -4.84
N LYS A 13 24.23 10.10 -5.79
CA LYS A 13 25.39 10.55 -6.59
C LYS A 13 26.52 11.18 -5.75
N LYS A 14 26.27 11.53 -4.49
CA LYS A 14 27.29 12.12 -3.61
C LYS A 14 28.23 11.09 -2.94
N ASN A 15 28.10 9.78 -3.22
CA ASN A 15 29.01 8.70 -2.77
C ASN A 15 29.42 8.82 -1.28
N SER A 16 28.45 9.02 -0.39
CA SER A 16 28.69 9.12 1.05
C SER A 16 27.75 8.19 1.79
N PHE A 17 28.28 7.43 2.75
CA PHE A 17 27.50 6.52 3.61
C PHE A 17 26.31 7.21 4.28
N LEU A 18 26.46 8.50 4.65
CA LEU A 18 25.37 9.31 5.20
C LEU A 18 24.24 9.53 4.19
N MET A 19 24.55 9.64 2.90
CA MET A 19 23.54 9.78 1.85
C MET A 19 22.79 8.49 1.57
N ASP A 20 23.44 7.34 1.69
CA ASP A 20 22.75 6.04 1.60
C ASP A 20 21.73 5.89 2.74
N ILE A 21 22.11 6.24 3.97
CA ILE A 21 21.20 6.25 5.13
C ILE A 21 20.03 7.20 4.90
N VAL A 22 20.30 8.42 4.44
CA VAL A 22 19.24 9.42 4.17
C VAL A 22 18.29 8.93 3.06
N SER A 23 18.81 8.28 2.02
CA SER A 23 17.99 7.71 0.95
C SER A 23 17.12 6.54 1.42
N ILE A 24 17.63 5.69 2.32
CA ILE A 24 16.85 4.63 2.98
C ILE A 24 15.75 5.26 3.85
N PHE A 25 16.10 6.24 4.70
CA PHE A 25 15.13 6.90 5.57
C PHE A 25 14.03 7.61 4.78
N TYR A 26 14.38 8.28 3.69
CA TYR A 26 13.43 8.90 2.79
C TYR A 26 12.52 7.84 2.14
N SER A 27 13.07 6.73 1.64
CA SER A 27 12.29 5.64 1.03
C SER A 27 11.35 4.94 2.03
N ALA A 28 11.75 4.84 3.30
CA ALA A 28 10.92 4.30 4.37
C ALA A 28 9.74 5.22 4.66
N ASN A 29 9.99 6.53 4.73
CA ASN A 29 8.95 7.54 4.87
C ASN A 29 8.02 7.59 3.65
N VAL A 30 8.56 7.37 2.45
CA VAL A 30 7.76 7.24 1.21
C VAL A 30 6.78 6.07 1.26
N SER A 31 7.27 4.93 1.69
CA SER A 31 6.52 3.67 1.63
C SER A 31 5.57 3.47 2.81
N ALA A 32 5.96 3.83 4.03
CA ALA A 32 5.22 3.53 5.26
C ALA A 32 4.98 4.76 6.16
N GLY A 33 5.57 5.92 5.85
CA GLY A 33 5.56 7.11 6.70
C GLY A 33 4.16 7.55 7.16
N PRO A 34 3.19 7.78 6.25
CA PRO A 34 1.84 8.19 6.62
C PRO A 34 1.17 7.28 7.67
N TRP A 35 1.28 5.96 7.47
CA TRP A 35 0.71 4.97 8.38
C TRP A 35 1.47 4.89 9.71
N ILE A 36 2.80 4.97 9.70
CA ILE A 36 3.63 4.98 10.92
C ILE A 36 3.33 6.21 11.77
N MET A 37 3.23 7.40 11.17
CA MET A 37 2.93 8.65 11.88
C MET A 37 1.56 8.56 12.57
N CYS A 38 0.53 8.09 11.87
CA CYS A 38 -0.78 7.90 12.46
C CYS A 38 -0.79 6.87 13.59
N SER A 39 -0.08 5.76 13.40
CA SER A 39 0.01 4.71 14.43
C SER A 39 0.76 5.19 15.67
N LEU A 40 1.85 5.95 15.49
CA LEU A 40 2.60 6.57 16.58
C LEU A 40 1.73 7.57 17.34
N THR A 41 0.95 8.41 16.65
CA THR A 41 0.02 9.33 17.29
C THR A 41 -1.04 8.60 18.10
N LEU A 42 -1.63 7.53 17.56
CA LEU A 42 -2.58 6.73 18.30
C LEU A 42 -1.95 6.07 19.53
N PHE A 43 -0.73 5.52 19.40
CA PHE A 43 0.02 4.98 20.54
C PHE A 43 0.26 6.02 21.62
N LEU A 44 0.72 7.22 21.25
CA LEU A 44 0.93 8.32 22.19
C LEU A 44 -0.37 8.74 22.88
N LEU A 45 -1.49 8.78 22.16
CA LEU A 45 -2.80 9.08 22.74
C LEU A 45 -3.24 8.03 23.76
N ILE A 46 -3.01 6.74 23.49
CA ILE A 46 -3.30 5.64 24.42
C ILE A 46 -2.46 5.77 25.70
N VAL A 47 -1.22 6.25 25.60
CA VAL A 47 -0.32 6.44 26.75
C VAL A 47 -0.66 7.71 27.53
N LEU A 48 -1.00 8.81 26.84
CA LEU A 48 -1.22 10.12 27.45
C LEU A 48 -2.63 10.31 28.03
N LEU A 49 -3.61 9.55 27.56
CA LEU A 49 -5.00 9.64 28.01
C LEU A 49 -5.38 8.46 28.91
N PRO A 50 -6.27 8.65 29.91
CA PRO A 50 -6.77 7.56 30.73
C PRO A 50 -7.46 6.49 29.88
N ARG A 51 -6.91 5.27 29.90
CA ARG A 51 -7.38 4.16 29.05
C ARG A 51 -8.85 3.80 29.28
N ASN A 52 -9.30 3.82 30.54
CA ASN A 52 -10.68 3.47 30.90
C ASN A 52 -11.72 4.48 30.38
N GLU A 53 -11.28 5.69 30.07
CA GLU A 53 -12.14 6.78 29.59
C GLU A 53 -12.02 7.00 28.08
N THR A 54 -11.19 6.24 27.35
CA THR A 54 -10.92 6.45 25.92
C THR A 54 -11.15 5.22 25.05
N LEU A 55 -11.94 4.26 25.56
CA LEU A 55 -12.21 2.98 24.90
C LEU A 55 -12.96 3.12 23.58
N PHE A 56 -13.97 3.98 23.48
CA PHE A 56 -14.70 4.23 22.24
C PHE A 56 -13.83 4.96 21.23
N PHE A 57 -13.13 6.02 21.65
CA PHE A 57 -12.27 6.82 20.79
C PHE A 57 -11.19 5.95 20.12
N THR A 58 -10.43 5.20 20.93
CA THR A 58 -9.36 4.33 20.43
C THR A 58 -9.92 3.24 19.50
N SER A 59 -11.03 2.61 19.90
CA SER A 59 -11.72 1.60 19.07
C SER A 59 -12.18 2.13 17.72
N ALA A 60 -12.83 3.30 17.73
CA ALA A 60 -13.37 3.95 16.54
C ALA A 60 -12.26 4.39 15.57
N VAL A 61 -11.13 4.89 16.08
CA VAL A 61 -9.96 5.22 15.25
C VAL A 61 -9.37 3.97 14.60
N VAL A 62 -9.15 2.88 15.36
CA VAL A 62 -8.60 1.64 14.79
C VAL A 62 -9.53 1.08 13.71
N TYR A 63 -10.83 1.00 13.98
CA TYR A 63 -11.81 0.57 12.97
C TYR A 63 -11.79 1.48 11.74
N SER A 64 -11.67 2.80 11.93
CA SER A 64 -11.56 3.74 10.82
C SER A 64 -10.35 3.45 9.94
N PHE A 65 -9.19 3.09 10.52
CA PHE A 65 -8.01 2.68 9.75
C PHE A 65 -8.23 1.38 8.98
N ILE A 66 -8.75 0.34 9.65
CA ILE A 66 -8.98 -0.98 9.04
C ILE A 66 -9.95 -0.84 7.87
N PHE A 67 -11.13 -0.27 8.10
CA PHE A 67 -12.16 -0.22 7.07
C PHE A 67 -11.87 0.82 5.98
N SER A 68 -11.24 1.97 6.28
CA SER A 68 -10.85 2.91 5.21
C SER A 68 -9.82 2.30 4.25
N THR A 69 -8.87 1.52 4.77
CA THR A 69 -7.89 0.82 3.93
C THR A 69 -8.50 -0.33 3.14
N LEU A 70 -9.47 -1.07 3.69
CA LEU A 70 -10.22 -2.08 2.92
C LEU A 70 -11.05 -1.44 1.79
N LEU A 71 -11.79 -0.37 2.10
CA LEU A 71 -12.68 0.29 1.15
C LEU A 71 -11.93 0.88 -0.05
N PHE A 72 -10.86 1.64 0.19
CA PHE A 72 -10.11 2.25 -0.91
C PHE A 72 -8.94 1.40 -1.41
N GLY A 73 -8.23 0.73 -0.51
CA GLY A 73 -7.10 -0.14 -0.86
C GLY A 73 -7.49 -1.21 -1.88
N GLY A 74 -8.72 -1.74 -1.79
CA GLY A 74 -9.28 -2.67 -2.75
C GLY A 74 -9.26 -2.20 -4.21
N VAL A 75 -9.48 -0.91 -4.45
CA VAL A 75 -9.58 -0.32 -5.80
C VAL A 75 -8.35 0.48 -6.20
N SER A 76 -7.46 0.74 -5.24
CA SER A 76 -6.28 1.60 -5.40
C SER A 76 -5.41 1.22 -6.61
N ILE A 77 -5.09 -0.06 -6.77
CA ILE A 77 -4.19 -0.56 -7.83
C ILE A 77 -4.76 -0.23 -9.22
N SER A 78 -6.06 -0.43 -9.41
CA SER A 78 -6.76 -0.15 -10.67
C SER A 78 -6.76 1.35 -10.98
N VAL A 79 -7.06 2.18 -9.98
CA VAL A 79 -7.05 3.65 -10.10
C VAL A 79 -5.64 4.16 -10.41
N THR A 80 -4.61 3.68 -9.71
CA THR A 80 -3.22 4.05 -9.96
C THR A 80 -2.76 3.66 -11.36
N ARG A 81 -3.15 2.47 -11.86
CA ARG A 81 -2.83 2.04 -13.23
C ARG A 81 -3.50 2.92 -14.27
N TYR A 82 -4.78 3.26 -14.07
CA TYR A 82 -5.50 4.16 -14.97
C TYR A 82 -4.92 5.58 -14.95
N LEU A 83 -4.52 6.08 -13.77
CA LEU A 83 -3.83 7.35 -13.63
C LEU A 83 -2.49 7.35 -14.38
N ALA A 84 -1.72 6.26 -14.29
CA ALA A 84 -0.48 6.08 -15.04
C ALA A 84 -0.71 6.13 -16.57
N ASP A 85 -1.78 5.52 -17.06
CA ASP A 85 -2.18 5.60 -18.47
C ASP A 85 -2.50 7.04 -18.91
N LEU A 86 -3.22 7.81 -18.09
CA LEU A 86 -3.53 9.21 -18.38
C LEU A 86 -2.27 10.07 -18.46
N ILE A 87 -1.31 9.85 -17.55
CA ILE A 87 -0.02 10.54 -17.55
C ILE A 87 0.78 10.21 -18.80
N TYR A 88 0.85 8.91 -19.16
CA TYR A 88 1.53 8.47 -20.38
C TYR A 88 0.92 9.12 -21.64
N ARG A 89 -0.41 9.20 -21.70
CA ARG A 89 -1.15 9.83 -22.81
C ARG A 89 -1.19 11.37 -22.73
N LYS A 90 -0.61 11.97 -21.69
CA LYS A 90 -0.63 13.42 -21.44
C LYS A 90 -2.06 14.02 -21.33
N GLU A 91 -3.03 13.23 -20.86
CA GLU A 91 -4.43 13.64 -20.70
C GLU A 91 -4.67 14.30 -19.33
N PHE A 92 -3.96 15.39 -19.03
CA PHE A 92 -3.94 16.02 -17.69
C PHE A 92 -5.32 16.50 -17.20
N SER A 93 -6.20 16.94 -18.11
CA SER A 93 -7.55 17.39 -17.76
C SER A 93 -8.41 16.29 -17.12
N LYS A 94 -8.24 15.03 -17.56
CA LYS A 94 -9.00 13.89 -17.02
C LYS A 94 -8.50 13.42 -15.67
N MET A 95 -7.30 13.82 -15.24
CA MET A 95 -6.76 13.40 -13.95
C MET A 95 -7.55 13.98 -12.78
N TYR A 96 -7.96 15.26 -12.86
CA TYR A 96 -8.81 15.85 -11.82
C TYR A 96 -10.24 15.27 -11.82
N GLU A 97 -10.77 14.91 -12.99
CA GLU A 97 -12.05 14.19 -13.12
C GLU A 97 -11.98 12.80 -12.48
N LEU A 98 -10.88 12.07 -12.71
CA LEU A 98 -10.63 10.79 -12.06
C LEU A 98 -10.53 10.96 -10.54
N TYR A 99 -9.81 11.98 -10.07
CA TYR A 99 -9.73 12.31 -8.65
C TYR A 99 -11.11 12.54 -8.04
N SER A 100 -11.91 13.44 -8.64
CA SER A 100 -13.24 13.78 -8.14
C SER A 100 -14.20 12.58 -8.15
N SER A 101 -14.17 11.76 -9.20
CA SER A 101 -14.98 10.53 -9.27
C SER A 101 -14.52 9.46 -8.27
N THR A 102 -13.21 9.38 -7.96
CA THR A 102 -12.67 8.46 -6.94
C THR A 102 -13.00 8.93 -5.52
N VAL A 103 -12.99 10.24 -5.25
CA VAL A 103 -13.46 10.81 -3.98
C VAL A 103 -14.94 10.52 -3.76
N LEU A 104 -15.76 10.66 -4.82
CA LEU A 104 -17.18 10.31 -4.74
C LEU A 104 -17.37 8.82 -4.37
N TYR A 105 -16.59 7.92 -4.99
CA TYR A 105 -16.59 6.50 -4.60
C TYR A 105 -16.19 6.31 -3.14
N ALA A 106 -15.14 6.97 -2.67
CA ALA A 106 -14.67 6.86 -1.28
C ALA A 106 -15.74 7.29 -0.27
N VAL A 107 -16.47 8.37 -0.55
CA VAL A 107 -17.57 8.85 0.29
C VAL A 107 -18.75 7.88 0.25
N LEU A 108 -19.18 7.44 -0.93
CA LEU A 108 -20.32 6.53 -1.08
C LEU A 108 -20.06 5.16 -0.45
N SER A 109 -18.87 4.58 -0.69
CA SER A 109 -18.49 3.29 -0.11
C SER A 109 -18.39 3.36 1.42
N SER A 110 -17.85 4.45 1.96
CA SER A 110 -17.85 4.70 3.41
C SER A 110 -19.28 4.87 3.95
N GLY A 111 -20.16 5.57 3.24
CA GLY A 111 -21.57 5.74 3.62
C GLY A 111 -22.34 4.41 3.66
N VAL A 112 -22.13 3.54 2.65
CA VAL A 112 -22.72 2.20 2.61
C VAL A 112 -22.22 1.37 3.80
N PHE A 113 -20.91 1.37 4.05
CA PHE A 113 -20.34 0.67 5.20
C PHE A 113 -20.91 1.18 6.53
N LEU A 114 -20.97 2.50 6.73
CA LEU A 114 -21.49 3.10 7.96
C LEU A 114 -22.96 2.77 8.18
N THR A 115 -23.76 2.70 7.11
CA THR A 115 -25.17 2.30 7.17
C THR A 115 -25.30 0.85 7.62
N ILE A 116 -24.52 -0.07 7.03
CA ILE A 116 -24.53 -1.48 7.44
C ILE A 116 -24.03 -1.62 8.89
N PHE A 117 -22.95 -0.92 9.24
CA PHE A 117 -22.36 -0.94 10.57
C PHE A 117 -23.33 -0.41 11.63
N SER A 118 -24.03 0.71 11.39
CA SER A 118 -24.98 1.29 12.34
C SER A 118 -26.18 0.37 12.59
N LEU A 119 -26.68 -0.32 11.55
CA LEU A 119 -27.76 -1.31 11.66
C LEU A 119 -27.37 -2.51 12.54
N ILE A 120 -26.13 -2.99 12.41
CA ILE A 120 -25.62 -4.15 13.16
C ILE A 120 -25.26 -3.75 14.60
N SER A 121 -24.53 -2.64 14.77
CA SER A 121 -23.97 -2.22 16.05
C SER A 121 -25.01 -1.62 17.00
N ARG A 122 -26.11 -1.05 16.48
CA ARG A 122 -27.17 -0.39 17.24
C ARG A 122 -26.63 0.64 18.24
N ILE A 123 -25.62 1.43 17.85
CA ILE A 123 -25.08 2.48 18.72
C ILE A 123 -26.14 3.59 18.87
N ASP A 124 -26.56 3.84 20.11
CA ASP A 124 -27.64 4.80 20.41
C ASP A 124 -27.14 6.26 20.50
N ASP A 125 -25.82 6.45 20.71
CA ASP A 125 -25.18 7.77 20.78
C ASP A 125 -24.84 8.31 19.39
N TRP A 126 -25.68 9.22 18.89
CA TRP A 126 -25.51 9.89 17.61
C TRP A 126 -24.21 10.70 17.50
N PHE A 127 -23.73 11.30 18.60
CA PHE A 127 -22.52 12.11 18.54
C PHE A 127 -21.29 11.23 18.34
N LYS A 128 -21.22 10.09 19.03
CA LYS A 128 -20.20 9.06 18.81
C LYS A 128 -20.24 8.52 17.38
N LEU A 129 -21.43 8.20 16.87
CA LEU A 129 -21.59 7.72 15.50
C LEU A 129 -21.11 8.77 14.47
N LEU A 130 -21.38 10.06 14.68
CA LEU A 130 -20.91 11.14 13.80
C LEU A 130 -19.39 11.28 13.81
N LEU A 131 -18.75 11.21 14.98
CA LEU A 131 -17.29 11.28 15.10
C LEU A 131 -16.59 10.11 14.38
N PHE A 132 -17.13 8.90 14.52
CA PHE A 132 -16.67 7.71 13.81
C PHE A 132 -16.90 7.79 12.30
N SER A 133 -18.08 8.24 11.90
CA SER A 133 -18.43 8.43 10.49
C SER A 133 -17.50 9.43 9.82
N TYR A 134 -17.20 10.54 10.51
CA TYR A 134 -16.27 11.55 10.02
C TYR A 134 -14.87 10.99 9.81
N SER A 135 -14.27 10.34 10.82
CA SER A 135 -12.91 9.81 10.71
C SER A 135 -12.80 8.77 9.60
N LEU A 136 -13.78 7.86 9.47
CA LEU A 136 -13.78 6.85 8.43
C LEU A 136 -13.82 7.49 7.04
N VAL A 137 -14.78 8.38 6.78
CA VAL A 137 -14.93 9.03 5.47
C VAL A 137 -13.68 9.84 5.13
N VAL A 138 -13.17 10.62 6.07
CA VAL A 138 -11.99 11.46 5.87
C VAL A 138 -10.75 10.60 5.59
N LEU A 139 -10.51 9.54 6.36
CA LEU A 139 -9.38 8.64 6.12
C LEU A 139 -9.47 7.98 4.73
N THR A 140 -10.65 7.50 4.34
CA THR A 140 -10.85 6.91 3.00
C THR A 140 -10.50 7.92 1.90
N VAL A 141 -10.89 9.19 2.05
CA VAL A 141 -10.54 10.26 1.08
C VAL A 141 -9.06 10.65 1.14
N VAL A 142 -8.45 10.68 2.33
CA VAL A 142 -7.01 10.96 2.49
C VAL A 142 -6.17 9.89 1.79
N TRP A 143 -6.57 8.62 1.81
CA TRP A 143 -5.89 7.58 1.03
C TRP A 143 -5.96 7.84 -0.48
N VAL A 144 -7.13 8.27 -0.98
CA VAL A 144 -7.27 8.71 -2.39
C VAL A 144 -6.29 9.84 -2.67
N GLN A 145 -6.34 10.92 -1.90
CA GLN A 145 -5.49 12.09 -2.11
C GLN A 145 -4.01 11.74 -2.08
N THR A 146 -3.59 10.85 -1.18
CA THR A 146 -2.21 10.40 -1.07
C THR A 146 -1.74 9.78 -2.38
N ILE A 147 -2.53 8.89 -3.01
CA ILE A 147 -2.17 8.31 -4.32
C ILE A 147 -2.05 9.39 -5.41
N PHE A 148 -2.97 10.33 -5.48
CA PHE A 148 -2.93 11.39 -6.50
C PHE A 148 -1.74 12.33 -6.30
N VAL A 149 -1.44 12.75 -5.07
CA VAL A 149 -0.30 13.63 -4.77
C VAL A 149 1.03 12.92 -5.04
N THR A 150 1.18 11.68 -4.58
CA THR A 150 2.42 10.91 -4.79
C THR A 150 2.68 10.61 -6.27
N THR A 151 1.63 10.42 -7.07
CA THR A 151 1.78 10.21 -8.51
C THR A 151 2.30 11.46 -9.23
N MET A 152 2.05 12.65 -8.70
CA MET A 152 2.59 13.92 -9.21
C MET A 152 4.04 14.18 -8.79
N MET A 153 4.72 13.19 -8.21
CA MET A 153 6.14 13.20 -7.86
C MET A 153 6.53 14.20 -6.76
N VAL A 154 5.57 14.74 -6.00
CA VAL A 154 5.86 15.61 -4.86
C VAL A 154 5.48 14.85 -3.58
N PHE A 155 6.43 14.11 -3.02
CA PHE A 155 6.17 13.33 -1.81
C PHE A 155 6.22 14.18 -0.52
N THR A 156 7.03 15.25 -0.51
CA THR A 156 7.21 16.14 0.65
C THR A 156 5.89 16.71 1.21
N PRO A 157 4.92 17.18 0.39
CA PRO A 157 3.61 17.60 0.88
C PRO A 157 2.86 16.52 1.66
N VAL A 158 2.98 15.25 1.27
CA VAL A 158 2.34 14.14 2.00
C VAL A 158 2.95 14.02 3.39
N LEU A 159 4.28 13.99 3.48
CA LEU A 159 4.96 13.91 4.78
C LEU A 159 4.63 15.10 5.69
N VAL A 160 4.66 16.32 5.15
CA VAL A 160 4.34 17.53 5.94
C VAL A 160 2.89 17.50 6.40
N ALA A 161 1.95 17.11 5.52
CA ALA A 161 0.53 17.01 5.88
C ALA A 161 0.34 16.03 7.05
N PHE A 162 0.86 14.81 6.91
CA PHE A 162 0.73 13.78 7.94
C PHE A 162 1.46 14.17 9.22
N ALA A 163 2.69 14.70 9.17
CA ALA A 163 3.41 15.09 10.36
C ALA A 163 2.69 16.22 11.12
N ALA A 164 2.37 17.32 10.44
CA ALA A 164 1.71 18.47 11.06
C ALA A 164 0.29 18.14 11.53
N GLY A 165 -0.47 17.40 10.73
CA GLY A 165 -1.82 16.97 11.08
C GLY A 165 -1.87 16.01 12.26
N ASN A 166 -0.92 15.07 12.35
CA ASN A 166 -0.82 14.16 13.48
C ASN A 166 -0.38 14.87 14.78
N VAL A 167 0.56 15.82 14.69
CA VAL A 167 0.94 16.66 15.84
C VAL A 167 -0.23 17.53 16.30
N LEU A 168 -0.93 18.17 15.36
CA LEU A 168 -2.13 18.95 15.65
C LEU A 168 -3.21 18.08 16.31
N GLY A 169 -3.49 16.91 15.74
CA GLY A 169 -4.45 15.96 16.27
C GLY A 169 -4.09 15.49 17.68
N LEU A 170 -2.81 15.17 17.93
CA LEU A 170 -2.30 14.79 19.26
C LEU A 170 -2.54 15.90 20.29
N VAL A 171 -2.07 17.12 20.00
CA VAL A 171 -2.17 18.27 20.92
C VAL A 171 -3.62 18.63 21.19
N MET A 172 -4.45 18.73 20.15
CA MET A 172 -5.87 19.06 20.27
C MET A 172 -6.62 17.97 21.06
N SER A 173 -6.34 16.69 20.83
CA SER A 173 -6.98 15.60 21.56
C SER A 173 -6.69 15.69 23.06
N VAL A 174 -5.43 15.91 23.46
CA VAL A 174 -5.03 16.02 24.87
C VAL A 174 -5.63 17.26 25.54
N GLN A 175 -5.68 18.39 24.83
CA GLN A 175 -6.26 19.63 25.37
C GLN A 175 -7.78 19.52 25.52
N LEU A 176 -8.47 19.02 24.49
CA LEU A 176 -9.92 18.91 24.48
C LEU A 176 -10.43 17.80 25.41
N PHE A 177 -9.63 16.75 25.64
CA PHE A 177 -9.93 15.72 26.65
C PHE A 177 -10.17 16.34 28.03
N LYS A 178 -9.33 17.30 28.44
CA LYS A 178 -9.43 17.96 29.76
C LYS A 178 -10.72 18.77 29.94
N ILE A 179 -11.40 19.11 28.85
CA ILE A 179 -12.61 19.95 28.90
C ILE A 179 -13.86 19.10 29.08
N LYS A 180 -14.04 18.07 28.24
CA LYS A 180 -15.30 17.31 28.15
C LYS A 180 -15.08 15.81 27.86
N GLY A 181 -13.91 15.27 28.20
CA GLY A 181 -13.60 13.85 28.14
C GLY A 181 -13.44 13.30 26.72
N GLU A 182 -13.76 12.02 26.56
CA GLU A 182 -13.46 11.19 25.39
C GLU A 182 -13.90 11.77 24.04
N ASN A 183 -15.17 12.20 23.95
CA ASN A 183 -15.74 12.63 22.68
C ASN A 183 -15.04 13.89 22.15
N PHE A 184 -14.59 14.75 23.06
CA PHE A 184 -13.84 15.98 22.73
C PHE A 184 -12.39 15.67 22.37
N ALA A 185 -11.77 14.66 23.00
CA ALA A 185 -10.49 14.15 22.55
C ALA A 185 -10.56 13.62 21.12
N TYR A 186 -11.60 12.84 20.80
CA TYR A 186 -11.81 12.33 19.45
C TYR A 186 -12.08 13.46 18.44
N LEU A 187 -12.83 14.49 18.82
CA LEU A 187 -13.01 15.69 18.02
C LEU A 187 -11.65 16.37 17.72
N GLY A 188 -10.76 16.45 18.72
CA GLY A 188 -9.37 16.91 18.55
C GLY A 188 -8.58 16.10 17.52
N TYR A 189 -8.69 14.78 17.55
CA TYR A 189 -8.07 13.90 16.56
C TYR A 189 -8.62 14.15 15.15
N ASN A 190 -9.94 14.31 15.05
CA ASN A 190 -10.62 14.63 13.79
C ASN A 190 -10.21 15.99 13.22
N PHE A 191 -9.87 16.98 14.05
CA PHE A 191 -9.26 18.22 13.57
C PHE A 191 -7.91 17.99 12.89
N GLY A 192 -7.08 17.09 13.43
CA GLY A 192 -5.83 16.66 12.79
C GLY A 192 -6.09 16.03 11.41
N LEU A 193 -7.05 15.10 11.32
CA LEU A 193 -7.45 14.49 10.05
C LEU A 193 -8.00 15.51 9.04
N MET A 194 -8.79 16.49 9.52
CA MET A 194 -9.31 17.58 8.71
C MET A 194 -8.18 18.42 8.10
N PHE A 195 -7.15 18.72 8.89
CA PHE A 195 -5.97 19.43 8.42
C PHE A 195 -5.28 18.65 7.30
N ILE A 196 -5.05 17.34 7.48
CA ILE A 196 -4.44 16.48 6.45
C ILE A 196 -5.27 16.53 5.16
N LEU A 197 -6.58 16.31 5.28
CA LEU A 197 -7.53 16.32 4.17
C LEU A 197 -7.47 17.63 3.38
N PHE A 198 -7.55 18.77 4.08
CA PHE A 198 -7.56 20.09 3.45
C PHE A 198 -6.21 20.39 2.80
N PHE A 199 -5.11 20.14 3.52
CA PHE A 199 -3.76 20.39 3.02
C PHE A 199 -3.51 19.59 1.74
N LEU A 200 -3.76 18.28 1.74
CA LEU A 200 -3.61 17.45 0.54
C LEU A 200 -4.54 17.90 -0.59
N HIS A 201 -5.78 18.29 -0.29
CA HIS A 201 -6.71 18.79 -1.29
C HIS A 201 -6.19 20.04 -2.01
N VAL A 202 -5.57 20.97 -1.28
CA VAL A 202 -4.96 22.18 -1.86
C VAL A 202 -3.87 21.80 -2.87
N PHE A 203 -3.03 20.81 -2.56
CA PHE A 203 -1.99 20.33 -3.48
C PHE A 203 -2.58 19.63 -4.70
N VAL A 204 -3.59 18.77 -4.51
CA VAL A 204 -4.30 18.12 -5.63
C VAL A 204 -4.89 19.17 -6.56
N LYS A 205 -5.59 20.18 -6.02
CA LYS A 205 -6.18 21.25 -6.82
C LYS A 205 -5.11 22.08 -7.51
N ARG A 206 -4.03 22.45 -6.83
CA ARG A 206 -2.94 23.25 -7.39
C ARG A 206 -2.30 22.60 -8.61
N TYR A 207 -2.12 21.28 -8.60
CA TYR A 207 -1.41 20.57 -9.66
C TYR A 207 -2.30 19.93 -10.72
N LEU A 208 -3.51 19.47 -10.37
CA LEU A 208 -4.40 18.76 -11.31
C LEU A 208 -5.52 19.62 -11.87
N TYR A 209 -5.91 20.71 -11.22
CA TYR A 209 -7.05 21.50 -11.67
C TYR A 209 -6.68 22.39 -12.86
N THR A 210 -7.20 22.07 -14.05
CA THR A 210 -6.92 22.81 -15.28
C THR A 210 -7.97 23.89 -15.61
N GLY A 211 -8.74 24.38 -14.62
CA GLY A 211 -9.75 25.43 -14.82
C GLY A 211 -11.05 24.98 -15.52
N ARG A 212 -11.13 23.74 -16.01
CA ARG A 212 -12.35 23.18 -16.61
C ARG A 212 -13.18 22.50 -15.53
N LYS A 213 -14.50 22.72 -15.56
CA LYS A 213 -15.42 21.95 -14.70
C LYS A 213 -15.28 20.47 -15.07
N PRO A 214 -15.15 19.57 -14.08
CA PRO A 214 -15.13 18.15 -14.37
C PRO A 214 -16.42 17.79 -15.11
N THR A 215 -16.28 17.15 -16.26
CA THR A 215 -17.42 16.49 -16.88
C THR A 215 -17.93 15.44 -15.88
N ARG A 216 -19.25 15.19 -15.80
CA ARG A 216 -19.83 14.15 -14.90
C ARG A 216 -19.45 12.72 -15.33
N SER A 217 -18.28 12.55 -15.93
CA SER A 217 -17.74 11.28 -16.36
C SER A 217 -17.36 10.46 -15.12
N LEU A 218 -17.97 9.29 -14.98
CA LEU A 218 -17.65 8.35 -13.91
C LEU A 218 -16.35 7.59 -14.24
N LEU A 219 -15.24 8.31 -14.41
CA LEU A 219 -13.94 7.75 -14.82
C LEU A 219 -13.44 6.69 -13.85
N PHE A 220 -13.77 6.79 -12.56
CA PHE A 220 -13.53 5.73 -11.59
C PHE A 220 -14.06 4.37 -12.07
N TRP A 221 -15.32 4.28 -12.48
CA TRP A 221 -15.89 3.02 -12.96
C TRP A 221 -15.27 2.54 -14.28
N GLN A 222 -14.78 3.46 -15.11
CA GLN A 222 -14.01 3.10 -16.31
C GLN A 222 -12.66 2.48 -15.93
N ALA A 223 -11.96 3.02 -14.93
CA ALA A 223 -10.73 2.46 -14.41
C ALA A 223 -10.95 1.02 -13.91
N ILE A 224 -11.96 0.80 -13.08
CA ILE A 224 -12.29 -0.54 -12.55
C ILE A 224 -12.63 -1.52 -13.67
N ARG A 225 -13.44 -1.11 -14.65
CA ARG A 225 -13.83 -1.99 -15.77
C ARG A 225 -12.67 -2.33 -16.69
N ARG A 226 -11.73 -1.41 -16.88
CA ARG A 226 -10.55 -1.60 -17.74
C ARG A 226 -9.48 -2.44 -17.06
N PHE A 227 -9.29 -2.25 -15.75
CA PHE A 227 -8.28 -2.92 -14.94
C PHE A 227 -8.94 -3.77 -13.85
N LYS A 228 -9.79 -4.73 -14.28
CA LYS A 228 -10.56 -5.61 -13.37
C LYS A 228 -9.64 -6.51 -12.55
N SER A 229 -8.65 -7.13 -13.18
CA SER A 229 -7.73 -8.05 -12.49
C SER A 229 -6.95 -7.33 -11.38
N GLN A 230 -6.56 -6.07 -11.62
CA GLN A 230 -5.92 -5.21 -10.61
C GLN A 230 -6.87 -4.84 -9.47
N ALA A 231 -8.15 -4.54 -9.77
CA ALA A 231 -9.14 -4.25 -8.74
C ALA A 231 -9.43 -5.49 -7.86
N ILE A 232 -9.55 -6.68 -8.47
CA ILE A 232 -9.72 -7.94 -7.73
C ILE A 232 -8.49 -8.22 -6.87
N THR A 233 -7.28 -8.00 -7.43
CA THR A 233 -6.03 -8.18 -6.67
C THR A 233 -5.99 -7.29 -5.45
N GLY A 234 -6.35 -6.01 -5.59
CA GLY A 234 -6.37 -5.07 -4.47
C GLY A 234 -7.31 -5.54 -3.36
N VAL A 235 -8.56 -5.87 -3.70
CA VAL A 235 -9.56 -6.34 -2.72
C VAL A 235 -9.07 -7.58 -2.00
N LEU A 236 -8.59 -8.59 -2.74
CA LEU A 236 -8.11 -9.84 -2.15
C LEU A 236 -6.83 -9.69 -1.34
N THR A 237 -5.94 -8.76 -1.71
CA THR A 237 -4.71 -8.49 -0.94
C THR A 237 -5.05 -7.91 0.42
N TYR A 238 -5.93 -6.90 0.47
CA TYR A 238 -6.33 -6.27 1.71
C TYR A 238 -7.20 -7.20 2.57
N LEU A 239 -8.14 -7.95 1.96
CA LEU A 239 -8.89 -8.98 2.70
C LEU A 239 -7.94 -10.08 3.20
N GLY A 240 -7.01 -10.55 2.37
CA GLY A 240 -6.04 -11.56 2.76
C GLY A 240 -5.12 -11.12 3.89
N ALA A 241 -4.87 -9.82 4.04
CA ALA A 241 -4.09 -9.24 5.13
C ALA A 241 -4.88 -9.06 6.45
N TRP A 242 -6.21 -9.00 6.41
CA TRP A 242 -7.04 -8.74 7.61
C TRP A 242 -7.96 -9.91 7.99
N VAL A 243 -8.07 -10.94 7.15
CA VAL A 243 -9.06 -12.01 7.33
C VAL A 243 -8.83 -12.80 8.61
N ASP A 244 -7.59 -13.00 9.01
CA ASP A 244 -7.23 -13.66 10.27
C ASP A 244 -7.56 -12.83 11.50
N ASP A 245 -7.45 -11.49 11.44
CA ASP A 245 -7.95 -10.61 12.51
C ASP A 245 -9.47 -10.72 12.65
N PHE A 246 -10.21 -10.74 11.53
CA PHE A 246 -11.67 -10.94 11.58
C PHE A 246 -12.05 -12.29 12.15
N VAL A 247 -11.30 -13.35 11.83
CA VAL A 247 -11.48 -14.67 12.43
C VAL A 247 -11.13 -14.65 13.92
N ALA A 248 -10.10 -13.91 14.33
CA ALA A 248 -9.75 -13.71 15.74
C ALA A 248 -10.88 -13.00 16.49
N TRP A 249 -11.48 -11.96 15.90
CA TRP A 249 -12.59 -11.22 16.50
C TRP A 249 -13.83 -12.11 16.71
N ILE A 250 -14.06 -13.09 15.84
CA ILE A 250 -15.15 -14.06 16.01
C ILE A 250 -14.85 -15.06 17.14
N TYR A 251 -13.64 -15.60 17.21
CA TYR A 251 -13.34 -16.72 18.12
C TYR A 251 -12.87 -16.33 19.52
N ILE A 252 -12.10 -15.25 19.63
CA ILE A 252 -11.44 -14.80 20.86
C ILE A 252 -11.64 -13.30 21.12
N GLY A 253 -12.41 -12.63 20.25
CA GLY A 253 -12.71 -11.22 20.38
C GLY A 253 -13.55 -10.90 21.61
N LYS A 254 -13.29 -9.74 22.18
CA LYS A 254 -14.02 -9.16 23.31
C LYS A 254 -14.72 -7.88 22.83
N PRO A 255 -16.03 -7.72 23.10
CA PRO A 255 -16.70 -6.45 22.85
C PRO A 255 -16.16 -5.41 23.84
N ILE A 256 -15.45 -4.41 23.34
CA ILE A 256 -14.91 -3.32 24.19
C ILE A 256 -15.99 -2.25 24.36
N VAL A 257 -16.60 -1.86 23.24
CA VAL A 257 -17.73 -0.92 23.18
C VAL A 257 -18.78 -1.54 22.26
N LYS A 258 -20.05 -1.17 22.43
CA LYS A 258 -21.15 -1.64 21.57
C LYS A 258 -20.79 -1.44 20.09
N GLY A 259 -20.74 -2.53 19.33
CA GLY A 259 -20.35 -2.54 17.90
C GLY A 259 -18.85 -2.70 17.60
N PHE A 260 -17.97 -2.60 18.60
CA PHE A 260 -16.52 -2.68 18.43
C PHE A 260 -15.95 -3.89 19.17
N VAL A 261 -15.49 -4.87 18.39
CA VAL A 261 -14.88 -6.10 18.87
C VAL A 261 -13.39 -6.09 18.56
N PHE A 262 -12.58 -6.47 19.54
CA PHE A 262 -11.13 -6.60 19.41
C PHE A 262 -10.65 -7.89 20.05
N ALA A 263 -9.56 -8.45 19.54
CA ALA A 263 -8.82 -9.52 20.17
C ALA A 263 -7.44 -8.99 20.58
N PRO A 264 -7.26 -8.32 21.74
CA PRO A 264 -5.99 -7.68 22.10
C PRO A 264 -4.78 -8.63 22.13
N SER A 265 -5.00 -9.90 22.46
CA SER A 265 -3.99 -10.97 22.43
C SER A 265 -3.56 -11.38 21.02
N TYR A 266 -4.24 -10.87 19.99
CA TYR A 266 -3.94 -11.11 18.57
C TYR A 266 -3.59 -9.81 17.85
N ASP A 267 -4.47 -8.81 17.93
CA ASP A 267 -4.38 -7.55 17.18
C ASP A 267 -3.08 -6.79 17.50
N VAL A 268 -2.68 -6.72 18.78
CA VAL A 268 -1.48 -5.97 19.19
C VAL A 268 -0.20 -6.67 18.73
N PRO A 269 0.00 -7.97 18.98
CA PRO A 269 1.10 -8.73 18.37
C PRO A 269 1.16 -8.63 16.85
N MET A 270 0.01 -8.73 16.18
CA MET A 270 -0.06 -8.67 14.72
C MET A 270 0.36 -7.30 14.21
N PHE A 271 -0.17 -6.21 14.78
CA PHE A 271 0.26 -4.86 14.44
C PHE A 271 1.78 -4.67 14.56
N LEU A 272 2.39 -5.12 15.67
CA LEU A 272 3.84 -5.05 15.87
C LEU A 272 4.61 -5.88 14.85
N SER A 273 4.08 -7.06 14.51
CA SER A 273 4.68 -7.94 13.52
C SER A 273 4.70 -7.32 12.11
N TYR A 274 3.65 -6.56 11.76
CA TYR A 274 3.55 -5.87 10.48
C TYR A 274 4.60 -4.78 10.30
N LEU A 275 5.17 -4.20 11.37
CA LEU A 275 6.28 -3.26 11.26
C LEU A 275 7.51 -3.89 10.59
N PHE A 276 7.67 -5.21 10.64
CA PHE A 276 8.77 -5.93 10.00
C PHE A 276 8.63 -6.03 8.48
N ILE A 277 7.54 -5.57 7.87
CA ILE A 277 7.40 -5.47 6.40
C ILE A 277 8.17 -4.27 5.82
N ILE A 278 8.43 -3.24 6.64
CA ILE A 278 8.99 -1.94 6.24
C ILE A 278 10.30 -2.06 5.44
N PRO A 279 11.28 -2.92 5.81
CA PRO A 279 12.53 -3.04 5.07
C PRO A 279 12.31 -3.44 3.61
N THR A 280 11.41 -4.40 3.36
CA THR A 280 11.06 -4.82 2.00
C THR A 280 10.48 -3.66 1.20
N LEU A 281 9.49 -2.95 1.76
CA LEU A 281 8.85 -1.81 1.07
C LEU A 281 9.86 -0.69 0.78
N THR A 282 10.71 -0.37 1.76
CA THR A 282 11.74 0.67 1.69
C THR A 282 12.76 0.38 0.59
N LEU A 283 13.38 -0.80 0.65
CA LEU A 283 14.41 -1.19 -0.31
C LEU A 283 13.85 -1.36 -1.71
N PHE A 284 12.60 -1.78 -1.80
CA PHE A 284 11.94 -1.91 -3.08
C PHE A 284 11.69 -0.56 -3.75
N VAL A 285 11.11 0.41 -3.03
CA VAL A 285 10.94 1.78 -3.54
C VAL A 285 12.29 2.36 -3.95
N LEU A 286 13.32 2.20 -3.12
CA LEU A 286 14.67 2.65 -3.41
C LEU A 286 15.23 2.00 -4.69
N SER A 287 15.12 0.68 -4.82
CA SER A 287 15.69 -0.05 -5.96
C SER A 287 14.93 0.18 -7.27
N LEU A 288 13.59 0.29 -7.19
CA LEU A 288 12.74 0.62 -8.32
C LEU A 288 13.14 1.95 -8.94
N GLU A 289 13.26 2.97 -8.09
CA GLU A 289 13.47 4.35 -8.53
C GLU A 289 14.91 4.61 -9.00
N THR A 290 15.90 3.88 -8.49
CA THR A 290 17.32 4.17 -8.76
C THR A 290 17.90 3.35 -9.91
N ASN A 291 17.53 2.06 -10.03
CA ASN A 291 18.22 1.13 -10.92
C ASN A 291 17.29 0.36 -11.85
N PHE A 292 16.20 -0.19 -11.31
CA PHE A 292 15.32 -1.06 -12.10
C PHE A 292 14.59 -0.31 -13.21
N TYR A 293 13.98 0.84 -12.90
CA TYR A 293 13.19 1.58 -13.90
C TYR A 293 14.01 2.02 -15.12
N LEU A 294 15.26 2.45 -14.91
CA LEU A 294 16.14 2.87 -16.00
C LEU A 294 16.46 1.71 -16.94
N LYS A 295 16.86 0.55 -16.38
CA LYS A 295 17.22 -0.65 -17.15
C LYS A 295 15.99 -1.25 -17.84
N TYR A 296 14.84 -1.26 -17.16
CA TYR A 296 13.55 -1.63 -17.73
C TYR A 296 13.23 -0.78 -18.96
N ARG A 297 13.34 0.56 -18.83
CA ARG A 297 13.08 1.48 -19.94
C ARG A 297 14.05 1.27 -21.11
N MET A 298 15.34 1.08 -20.83
CA MET A 298 16.33 0.80 -21.88
C MET A 298 15.99 -0.49 -22.67
N PHE A 299 15.54 -1.53 -21.99
CA PHE A 299 15.09 -2.77 -22.63
C PHE A 299 13.88 -2.52 -23.54
N TYR A 300 12.80 -1.92 -23.03
CA TYR A 300 11.60 -1.67 -23.83
C TYR A 300 11.83 -0.66 -24.96
N GLN A 301 12.63 0.39 -24.72
CA GLN A 301 13.03 1.33 -25.76
C GLN A 301 13.80 0.64 -26.90
N SER A 302 14.64 -0.35 -26.57
CA SER A 302 15.36 -1.11 -27.60
C SER A 302 14.45 -1.99 -28.47
N LEU A 303 13.35 -2.49 -27.89
CA LEU A 303 12.28 -3.13 -28.65
C LEU A 303 11.54 -2.10 -29.50
N GLU A 304 11.17 -0.97 -28.90
CA GLU A 304 10.41 0.11 -29.56
C GLU A 304 11.10 0.64 -30.80
N GLU A 305 12.41 0.88 -30.72
CA GLU A 305 13.26 1.40 -31.79
C GLU A 305 13.72 0.33 -32.79
N ASN A 306 13.24 -0.92 -32.70
CA ASN A 306 13.62 -2.03 -33.58
C ASN A 306 15.15 -2.22 -33.69
N ARG A 307 15.86 -2.12 -32.56
CA ARG A 307 17.32 -2.34 -32.50
C ARG A 307 17.68 -3.78 -32.85
N THR A 308 18.96 -4.01 -33.15
CA THR A 308 19.45 -5.35 -33.50
C THR A 308 19.20 -6.35 -32.37
N LEU A 309 18.97 -7.62 -32.71
CA LEU A 309 18.70 -8.68 -31.73
C LEU A 309 19.79 -8.78 -30.66
N ASN A 310 21.06 -8.58 -31.05
CA ASN A 310 22.18 -8.57 -30.10
C ASN A 310 22.06 -7.42 -29.09
N TYR A 311 21.70 -6.22 -29.53
CA TYR A 311 21.51 -5.07 -28.64
C TYR A 311 20.37 -5.32 -27.65
N VAL A 312 19.24 -5.86 -28.13
CA VAL A 312 18.10 -6.23 -27.29
C VAL A 312 18.49 -7.31 -26.26
N LYS A 313 19.24 -8.34 -26.67
CA LYS A 313 19.72 -9.40 -25.77
C LYS A 313 20.67 -8.87 -24.69
N ILE A 314 21.53 -7.91 -25.02
CA ILE A 314 22.42 -7.25 -24.06
C ILE A 314 21.58 -6.49 -23.02
N ASN A 315 20.63 -5.66 -23.46
CA ASN A 315 19.76 -4.93 -22.54
C ASN A 315 18.91 -5.87 -21.67
N LYS A 316 18.46 -7.00 -22.22
CA LYS A 316 17.76 -8.04 -21.47
C LYS A 316 18.66 -8.64 -20.38
N ARG A 317 19.91 -8.98 -20.69
CA ARG A 317 20.88 -9.49 -19.69
C ARG A 317 21.16 -8.48 -18.59
N ILE A 318 21.33 -7.20 -18.94
CA ILE A 318 21.51 -6.11 -17.96
C ILE A 318 20.29 -6.00 -17.02
N LEU A 319 19.08 -6.16 -17.56
CA LEU A 319 17.85 -6.19 -16.78
C LEU A 319 17.79 -7.44 -15.89
N ASP A 320 18.16 -8.61 -16.40
CA ASP A 320 18.20 -9.89 -15.66
C ASP A 320 19.13 -9.81 -14.45
N ASP A 321 20.35 -9.33 -14.67
CA ASP A 321 21.37 -9.18 -13.63
C ASP A 321 20.89 -8.19 -12.56
N ASN A 322 20.19 -7.13 -12.97
CA ASN A 322 19.62 -6.18 -12.04
C ASN A 322 18.49 -6.76 -11.20
N ILE A 323 17.51 -7.43 -11.81
CA ILE A 323 16.41 -8.06 -11.08
C ILE A 323 16.97 -9.10 -10.10
N SER A 324 17.90 -9.94 -10.55
CA SER A 324 18.54 -10.96 -9.71
C SER A 324 19.27 -10.34 -8.52
N SER A 325 20.11 -9.32 -8.75
CA SER A 325 20.84 -8.61 -7.70
C SER A 325 19.90 -7.91 -6.70
N THR A 326 18.93 -7.13 -7.21
CA THR A 326 17.93 -6.45 -6.38
C THR A 326 17.11 -7.43 -5.55
N THR A 327 16.65 -8.53 -6.16
CA THR A 327 15.89 -9.57 -5.47
C THR A 327 16.71 -10.13 -4.31
N LYS A 328 17.96 -10.56 -4.57
CA LYS A 328 18.85 -11.10 -3.53
C LYS A 328 19.04 -10.12 -2.37
N THR A 329 19.27 -8.84 -2.67
CA THR A 329 19.47 -7.81 -1.64
C THR A 329 18.21 -7.61 -0.79
N ILE A 330 17.03 -7.47 -1.40
CA ILE A 330 15.77 -7.29 -0.67
C ILE A 330 15.50 -8.48 0.25
N PHE A 331 15.61 -9.71 -0.27
CA PHE A 331 15.37 -10.92 0.52
C PHE A 331 16.42 -11.12 1.61
N ALA A 332 17.69 -10.82 1.34
CA ALA A 332 18.75 -10.93 2.35
C ALA A 332 18.53 -9.96 3.51
N VAL A 333 18.22 -8.69 3.22
CA VAL A 333 17.94 -7.71 4.28
C VAL A 333 16.65 -8.07 5.03
N GLN A 334 15.59 -8.46 4.32
CA GLN A 334 14.36 -8.90 4.98
C GLN A 334 14.60 -10.10 5.90
N PHE A 335 15.42 -11.06 5.48
CA PHE A 335 15.79 -12.21 6.31
C PHE A 335 16.51 -11.78 7.60
N VAL A 336 17.46 -10.83 7.51
CA VAL A 336 18.13 -10.27 8.70
C VAL A 336 17.12 -9.61 9.63
N PHE A 337 16.18 -8.82 9.10
CA PHE A 337 15.15 -8.17 9.92
C PHE A 337 14.17 -9.17 10.55
N VAL A 338 13.85 -10.27 9.88
CA VAL A 338 13.08 -11.37 10.46
C VAL A 338 13.84 -12.01 11.62
N LEU A 339 15.12 -12.33 11.45
CA LEU A 339 15.94 -12.89 12.54
C LEU A 339 16.04 -11.92 13.72
N LEU A 340 16.23 -10.63 13.44
CA LEU A 340 16.20 -9.58 14.46
C LEU A 340 14.85 -9.55 15.18
N GLY A 341 13.74 -9.59 14.44
CA GLY A 341 12.39 -9.60 15.02
C GLY A 341 12.14 -10.83 15.89
N LEU A 342 12.54 -12.01 15.44
CA LEU A 342 12.39 -13.26 16.19
C LEU A 342 13.23 -13.27 17.47
N THR A 343 14.47 -12.78 17.41
CA THR A 343 15.33 -12.66 18.60
C THR A 343 14.81 -11.62 19.59
N LEU A 344 14.35 -10.45 19.11
CA LEU A 344 13.76 -9.40 19.94
C LEU A 344 12.35 -9.74 20.45
N SER A 345 11.62 -10.67 19.81
CA SER A 345 10.24 -11.00 20.16
C SER A 345 10.05 -11.35 21.63
N GLY A 346 11.01 -12.06 22.24
CA GLY A 346 10.95 -12.42 23.67
C GLY A 346 11.18 -11.22 24.60
N TYR A 347 11.96 -10.23 24.20
CA TYR A 347 12.12 -8.98 24.94
C TYR A 347 10.85 -8.13 24.85
N ILE A 348 10.32 -7.96 23.62
CA ILE A 348 9.07 -7.23 23.37
C ILE A 348 7.92 -7.83 24.17
N ALA A 349 7.78 -9.16 24.15
CA ALA A 349 6.75 -9.86 24.90
C ALA A 349 6.85 -9.63 26.41
N ARG A 350 8.06 -9.62 26.99
CA ARG A 350 8.24 -9.30 28.42
C ARG A 350 7.90 -7.85 28.74
N MET A 351 8.33 -6.91 27.90
CA MET A 351 8.05 -5.49 28.08
C MET A 351 6.55 -5.18 28.02
N LEU A 352 5.82 -5.85 27.13
CA LEU A 352 4.37 -5.67 26.95
C LEU A 352 3.50 -6.66 27.74
N GLN A 353 4.12 -7.50 28.58
CA GLN A 353 3.44 -8.53 29.40
C GLN A 353 2.55 -9.47 28.57
N PHE A 354 3.05 -9.90 27.42
CA PHE A 354 2.37 -10.85 26.54
C PHE A 354 2.34 -12.25 27.15
N ASP A 355 1.19 -12.91 27.00
CA ASP A 355 1.03 -14.33 27.26
C ASP A 355 1.67 -15.17 26.14
N GLU A 356 1.73 -16.48 26.34
CA GLU A 356 2.33 -17.40 25.37
C GLU A 356 1.64 -17.33 24.01
N TYR A 357 0.31 -17.15 24.00
CA TYR A 357 -0.48 -16.99 22.78
C TYR A 357 -0.06 -15.74 22.00
N SER A 358 0.00 -14.58 22.66
CA SER A 358 0.40 -13.31 22.03
C SER A 358 1.85 -13.35 21.53
N LEU A 359 2.76 -14.02 22.25
CA LEU A 359 4.13 -14.22 21.78
C LEU A 359 4.19 -15.11 20.53
N LYS A 360 3.40 -16.19 20.47
CA LYS A 360 3.29 -17.02 19.25
C LYS A 360 2.73 -16.22 18.08
N ALA A 361 1.69 -15.41 18.33
CA ALA A 361 1.09 -14.53 17.33
C ALA A 361 2.13 -13.56 16.76
N LEU A 362 2.94 -12.93 17.62
CA LEU A 362 4.02 -12.03 17.21
C LEU A 362 5.04 -12.76 16.31
N ARG A 363 5.48 -13.96 16.69
CA ARG A 363 6.52 -14.70 15.94
C ARG A 363 6.03 -15.17 14.57
N PHE A 364 4.84 -15.78 14.50
CA PHE A 364 4.24 -16.18 13.23
C PHE A 364 3.89 -14.97 12.37
N GLY A 365 3.39 -13.90 12.99
CA GLY A 365 3.11 -12.62 12.34
C GLY A 365 4.37 -12.02 11.69
N ILE A 366 5.54 -12.07 12.34
CA ILE A 366 6.80 -11.50 11.77
C ILE A 366 7.18 -12.23 10.49
N LEU A 367 7.08 -13.56 10.50
CA LEU A 367 7.32 -14.38 9.32
C LEU A 367 6.27 -14.11 8.24
N GLY A 368 4.99 -13.99 8.61
CA GLY A 368 3.91 -13.70 7.68
C GLY A 368 4.03 -12.31 7.06
N ALA A 369 4.46 -11.31 7.82
CA ALA A 369 4.67 -9.95 7.33
C ALA A 369 5.81 -9.91 6.31
N ALA A 370 6.87 -10.68 6.53
CA ALA A 370 7.94 -10.86 5.56
C ALA A 370 7.46 -11.55 4.27
N ALA A 371 6.63 -12.60 4.41
CA ALA A 371 6.02 -13.28 3.26
C ALA A 371 5.07 -12.35 2.49
N ASN A 372 4.28 -11.52 3.17
CA ASN A 372 3.43 -10.51 2.55
C ASN A 372 4.28 -9.46 1.81
N GLY A 373 5.37 -8.98 2.41
CA GLY A 373 6.32 -8.08 1.75
C GLY A 373 6.87 -8.68 0.46
N ALA A 374 7.28 -9.94 0.48
CA ALA A 374 7.73 -10.68 -0.70
C ALA A 374 6.63 -10.82 -1.76
N PHE A 375 5.39 -11.11 -1.35
CA PHE A 375 4.22 -11.14 -2.24
C PHE A 375 4.00 -9.79 -2.94
N LEU A 376 4.07 -8.68 -2.20
CA LEU A 376 3.92 -7.33 -2.75
C LEU A 376 5.04 -7.00 -3.75
N TYR A 377 6.28 -7.38 -3.43
CA TYR A 377 7.43 -7.23 -4.32
C TYR A 377 7.22 -7.95 -5.66
N VAL A 378 6.90 -9.24 -5.61
CA VAL A 378 6.65 -10.06 -6.80
C VAL A 378 5.46 -9.53 -7.60
N SER A 379 4.40 -9.11 -6.90
CA SER A 379 3.21 -8.55 -7.53
C SER A 379 3.53 -7.29 -8.32
N LEU A 380 4.31 -6.37 -7.74
CA LEU A 380 4.70 -5.14 -8.43
C LEU A 380 5.67 -5.41 -9.58
N LEU A 381 6.62 -6.34 -9.46
CA LEU A 381 7.41 -6.80 -10.62
C LEU A 381 6.50 -7.28 -11.75
N ALA A 382 5.54 -8.17 -11.48
CA ALA A 382 4.61 -8.66 -12.49
C ALA A 382 3.79 -7.53 -13.13
N TYR A 383 3.38 -6.51 -12.37
CA TYR A 383 2.70 -5.33 -12.91
C TYR A 383 3.57 -4.49 -13.84
N TYR A 384 4.89 -4.40 -13.62
CA TYR A 384 5.78 -3.72 -14.55
C TYR A 384 5.81 -4.39 -15.92
N PHE A 385 5.70 -5.71 -16.00
CA PHE A 385 5.57 -6.45 -17.26
C PHE A 385 4.10 -6.60 -17.72
N ASP A 386 3.18 -5.88 -17.08
CA ASP A 386 1.74 -5.87 -17.36
C ASP A 386 1.08 -7.27 -17.28
N LEU A 387 1.60 -8.13 -16.39
CA LEU A 387 1.14 -9.49 -16.12
C LEU A 387 0.13 -9.52 -14.95
N ALA A 388 -0.97 -8.78 -15.08
CA ALA A 388 -1.92 -8.55 -13.98
C ALA A 388 -2.64 -9.80 -13.44
N GLU A 389 -2.70 -10.87 -14.23
CA GLU A 389 -3.30 -12.16 -13.84
C GLU A 389 -2.48 -12.90 -12.76
N ILE A 390 -1.16 -12.73 -12.75
CA ILE A 390 -0.27 -13.43 -11.81
C ILE A 390 -0.51 -12.90 -10.37
N PRO A 391 -0.45 -11.59 -10.10
CA PRO A 391 -0.80 -11.03 -8.79
C PRO A 391 -2.22 -11.38 -8.35
N MET A 392 -3.20 -11.36 -9.27
CA MET A 392 -4.60 -11.66 -8.95
C MET A 392 -4.78 -13.07 -8.40
N ARG A 393 -4.24 -14.07 -9.10
CA ARG A 393 -4.30 -15.47 -8.64
C ARG A 393 -3.51 -15.68 -7.36
N SER A 394 -2.38 -15.00 -7.22
CA SER A 394 -1.56 -15.04 -6.00
C SER A 394 -2.33 -14.48 -4.79
N ALA A 395 -3.00 -13.33 -4.94
CA ALA A 395 -3.83 -12.72 -3.90
C ALA A 395 -5.02 -13.60 -3.52
N MET A 396 -5.65 -14.25 -4.51
CA MET A 396 -6.71 -15.23 -4.26
C MET A 396 -6.22 -16.40 -3.41
N MET A 397 -5.03 -16.94 -3.70
CA MET A 397 -4.42 -17.99 -2.88
C MET A 397 -4.11 -17.48 -1.47
N ALA A 398 -3.55 -16.28 -1.33
CA ALA A 398 -3.26 -15.68 -0.02
C ALA A 398 -4.52 -15.59 0.84
N PHE A 399 -5.60 -15.02 0.29
CA PHE A 399 -6.87 -14.85 0.98
C PHE A 399 -7.50 -16.19 1.36
N VAL A 400 -7.65 -17.12 0.41
CA VAL A 400 -8.33 -18.40 0.65
C VAL A 400 -7.55 -19.26 1.65
N VAL A 401 -6.23 -19.37 1.48
CA VAL A 401 -5.40 -20.18 2.38
C VAL A 401 -5.35 -19.55 3.77
N ASN A 402 -5.20 -18.22 3.89
CA ASN A 402 -5.24 -17.56 5.20
C ASN A 402 -6.58 -17.80 5.89
N LEU A 403 -7.70 -17.55 5.21
CA LEU A 403 -9.04 -17.78 5.77
C LEU A 403 -9.22 -19.21 6.26
N VAL A 404 -8.92 -20.20 5.42
CA VAL A 404 -9.13 -21.62 5.77
C VAL A 404 -8.24 -22.04 6.94
N VAL A 405 -6.94 -21.74 6.89
CA VAL A 405 -6.02 -22.13 7.97
C VAL A 405 -6.38 -21.42 9.27
N SER A 406 -6.72 -20.13 9.22
CA SER A 406 -7.12 -19.36 10.41
C SER A 406 -8.42 -19.88 11.02
N LEU A 407 -9.40 -20.30 10.21
CA LEU A 407 -10.65 -20.87 10.73
C LEU A 407 -10.45 -22.13 11.59
N PHE A 408 -9.46 -22.96 11.26
CA PHE A 408 -9.19 -24.21 11.96
C PHE A 408 -8.11 -24.11 13.04
N TYR A 409 -7.04 -23.34 12.80
CA TYR A 409 -5.82 -23.39 13.60
C TYR A 409 -5.56 -22.13 14.44
N LEU A 410 -6.35 -21.05 14.32
CA LEU A 410 -6.04 -19.78 15.00
C LEU A 410 -5.92 -19.92 16.52
N ARG A 411 -6.77 -20.75 17.16
CA ARG A 411 -6.74 -20.97 18.62
C ARG A 411 -5.45 -21.65 19.11
N THR A 412 -4.82 -22.47 18.28
CA THR A 412 -3.61 -23.23 18.64
C THR A 412 -2.33 -22.56 18.12
N PHE A 413 -2.38 -22.05 16.89
CA PHE A 413 -1.28 -21.44 16.17
C PHE A 413 -1.74 -20.10 15.59
N PRO A 414 -1.73 -19.03 16.41
CA PRO A 414 -2.12 -17.71 15.94
C PRO A 414 -1.22 -17.25 14.79
N ALA A 415 -1.79 -16.53 13.81
CA ALA A 415 -1.12 -15.98 12.63
C ALA A 415 -0.49 -16.99 11.68
N LEU A 416 -0.70 -18.29 11.91
CA LEU A 416 -0.23 -19.34 10.99
C LEU A 416 -0.90 -19.23 9.62
N GLY A 417 -2.20 -18.92 9.57
CA GLY A 417 -2.91 -18.73 8.31
C GLY A 417 -2.34 -17.60 7.47
N PHE A 418 -2.04 -16.47 8.12
CA PHE A 418 -1.38 -15.33 7.47
C PHE A 418 -0.02 -15.72 6.89
N LEU A 419 0.82 -16.40 7.68
CA LEU A 419 2.13 -16.89 7.21
C LEU A 419 2.00 -17.84 6.01
N VAL A 420 1.21 -18.90 6.14
CA VAL A 420 1.08 -19.93 5.10
C VAL A 420 0.43 -19.36 3.84
N GLY A 421 -0.61 -18.53 4.00
CA GLY A 421 -1.31 -17.90 2.88
C GLY A 421 -0.37 -17.05 2.02
N PHE A 422 0.35 -16.10 2.63
CA PHE A 422 1.27 -15.24 1.87
C PHE A 422 2.51 -15.97 1.38
N SER A 423 2.96 -17.03 2.07
CA SER A 423 4.07 -17.87 1.59
C SER A 423 3.69 -18.63 0.31
N VAL A 424 2.51 -19.26 0.30
CA VAL A 424 1.99 -19.97 -0.89
C VAL A 424 1.78 -18.99 -2.04
N ALA A 425 1.17 -17.83 -1.77
CA ALA A 425 0.97 -16.79 -2.77
C ALA A 425 2.28 -16.28 -3.39
N THR A 426 3.30 -16.04 -2.56
CA THR A 426 4.63 -15.60 -3.02
C THR A 426 5.29 -16.65 -3.90
N LEU A 427 5.28 -17.92 -3.47
CA LEU A 427 5.85 -19.03 -4.23
C LEU A 427 5.17 -19.19 -5.59
N TYR A 428 3.83 -19.21 -5.61
CA TYR A 428 3.07 -19.30 -6.85
C TYR A 428 3.35 -18.10 -7.77
N GLY A 429 3.31 -16.88 -7.23
CA GLY A 429 3.56 -15.65 -7.98
C GLY A 429 4.96 -15.65 -8.60
N TRP A 430 5.99 -16.02 -7.83
CA TRP A 430 7.37 -16.03 -8.31
C TRP A 430 7.61 -17.10 -9.38
N LEU A 431 7.11 -18.32 -9.18
CA LEU A 431 7.24 -19.40 -10.15
C LEU A 431 6.51 -19.05 -11.46
N SER A 432 5.30 -18.50 -11.36
CA SER A 432 4.51 -18.08 -12.52
C SER A 432 5.19 -16.94 -13.27
N PHE A 433 5.69 -15.94 -12.54
CA PHE A 433 6.46 -14.83 -13.12
C PHE A 433 7.70 -15.34 -13.84
N LYS A 434 8.52 -16.19 -13.19
CA LYS A 434 9.77 -16.71 -13.76
C LYS A 434 9.53 -17.52 -15.05
N ARG A 435 8.43 -18.27 -15.14
CA ARG A 435 8.06 -19.00 -16.37
C ARG A 435 7.86 -18.06 -17.55
N VAL A 436 7.06 -17.00 -17.38
CA VAL A 436 6.82 -16.01 -18.44
C VAL A 436 8.08 -15.19 -18.73
N TYR A 437 8.81 -14.81 -17.68
CA TYR A 437 9.99 -13.96 -17.77
C TYR A 437 11.18 -14.61 -18.48
N LYS A 438 11.32 -15.95 -18.39
CA LYS A 438 12.38 -16.70 -19.07
C LYS A 438 12.33 -16.49 -20.59
N ASP A 439 11.13 -16.47 -21.15
CA ASP A 439 10.89 -16.31 -22.58
C ASP A 439 10.32 -14.91 -22.91
N LEU A 440 10.66 -13.90 -22.09
CA LEU A 440 10.11 -12.54 -22.21
C LEU A 440 10.25 -11.95 -23.62
N LEU A 441 11.37 -12.19 -24.29
CA LEU A 441 11.60 -11.69 -25.65
C LEU A 441 10.58 -12.23 -26.64
N HIS A 442 10.33 -13.54 -26.57
CA HIS A 442 9.34 -14.20 -27.42
C HIS A 442 7.92 -13.76 -27.05
N PHE A 443 7.63 -13.66 -25.75
CA PHE A 443 6.36 -13.18 -25.23
C PHE A 443 6.02 -11.76 -25.74
N GLU A 444 6.96 -10.82 -25.63
CA GLU A 444 6.76 -9.44 -26.10
C GLU A 444 6.69 -9.33 -27.62
N PHE A 445 7.39 -10.21 -28.35
CA PHE A 445 7.31 -10.25 -29.81
C PHE A 445 5.93 -10.70 -30.30
N ILE A 446 5.34 -11.72 -29.67
CA ILE A 446 3.95 -12.15 -29.97
C ILE A 446 2.95 -11.06 -29.59
N ARG A 447 3.20 -10.38 -28.47
CA ARG A 447 2.29 -9.36 -27.93
C ARG A 447 2.23 -8.10 -28.78
N ARG A 448 3.33 -7.73 -29.43
CA ARG A 448 3.34 -6.70 -30.46
C ARG A 448 2.68 -7.26 -31.72
N GLU A 449 1.44 -6.84 -31.98
CA GLU A 449 0.94 -6.91 -33.35
C GLU A 449 1.98 -6.27 -34.28
N ILE A 450 2.36 -7.01 -35.31
CA ILE A 450 3.37 -6.64 -36.29
C ILE A 450 2.82 -5.46 -37.11
N GLY A 451 2.87 -4.26 -36.54
CA GLY A 451 2.72 -2.98 -37.24
C GLY A 451 3.99 -2.66 -38.02
N ILE A 452 4.56 -3.65 -38.72
CA ILE A 452 5.63 -3.39 -39.68
C ILE A 452 4.93 -2.73 -40.87
N ALA A 453 4.99 -1.39 -40.93
CA ALA A 453 4.92 -0.73 -42.23
C ALA A 453 5.99 -1.39 -43.10
N ASN A 454 5.59 -1.90 -44.28
CA ASN A 454 6.50 -2.51 -45.25
C ASN A 454 7.77 -1.65 -45.32
N ARG A 455 8.89 -2.20 -44.84
CA ARG A 455 10.20 -1.59 -45.10
C ARG A 455 10.34 -1.59 -46.61
N GLN A 456 10.12 -0.44 -47.24
CA GLN A 456 10.76 -0.18 -48.52
C GLN A 456 12.25 -0.25 -48.22
N VAL A 457 12.85 -1.35 -48.67
CA VAL A 457 14.29 -1.49 -48.77
C VAL A 457 14.74 -0.29 -49.59
N ILE A 458 15.42 0.67 -48.95
CA ILE A 458 16.21 1.64 -49.70
C ILE A 458 17.37 0.83 -50.25
N VAL A 459 17.21 0.32 -51.46
CA VAL A 459 18.31 -0.17 -52.27
C VAL A 459 19.14 1.06 -52.58
N HIS A 460 20.34 1.13 -52.02
CA HIS A 460 21.34 2.05 -52.55
C HIS A 460 21.68 1.55 -53.95
N GLU A 461 21.13 2.19 -54.98
CA GLU A 461 21.72 2.14 -56.31
C GLU A 461 23.08 2.83 -56.19
N ASN A 462 24.14 2.03 -56.33
CA ASN A 462 25.45 2.56 -56.66
C ASN A 462 25.30 3.26 -58.02
N VAL A 463 25.28 4.58 -58.02
CA VAL A 463 25.55 5.34 -59.23
C VAL A 463 27.06 5.33 -59.41
N GLU A 464 27.54 4.41 -60.23
CA GLU A 464 28.79 4.57 -60.97
C GLU A 464 28.56 5.67 -62.01
N GLU A 465 29.15 6.84 -61.79
CA GLU A 465 30.00 7.61 -62.72
C GLU A 465 30.41 8.96 -62.10
#